data_AF-A0A9N8HWI0-F1
#
_entry.id   AF-A0A9N8HWI0-F1
#
_cell.length_a   1.000
_cell.length_b   1.000
_cell.length_c   1.000
_cell.angle_alpha   90.00
_cell.angle_beta   90.00
_cell.angle_gamma   90.00
#
_symmetry.space_group_name_H-M   'P 1'
#
loop_
_entity.id
_entity.type
_entity.pdbx_description
1 polymer ?
#
loop_
_entity_poly.entity_id
_entity_poly.type
_entity_poly.pdbx_seq_one_letter_code
_entity_poly.pdbx_strand_id
1 'polypeptide(L)'
;MKRSVSFVPFNDARNTQWIYEAYSTDVLWTTSEEQAASRHRTRQRARDLRYENEDVLLRDTFTTTDTDKNVQRSLKDFVKSNGNGRGMERFISREHHEERKAHRARAIKVIIMAQKEAIERGYELAELTEQLRMLSIKFSIHAKIFARRMGKADEACCYPKQKRSSQKQQQGTSVFVGAPVVPSAASASLTKTQISQRQLQAMTA
;
A
#
# COMPACT_ATOMS: atom_id res chain seq x y z
N MET A 1 -39.10 9.68 -23.70
CA MET A 1 -39.07 8.23 -24.00
C MET A 1 -38.56 7.48 -22.76
N LYS A 2 -39.37 6.57 -22.18
CA LYS A 2 -38.94 5.73 -21.04
C LYS A 2 -38.10 4.57 -21.57
N ARG A 3 -36.81 4.52 -21.24
CA ARG A 3 -35.95 3.36 -21.54
C ARG A 3 -36.15 2.32 -20.44
N SER A 4 -36.73 1.17 -20.77
CA SER A 4 -36.79 0.03 -19.87
C SER A 4 -35.47 -0.74 -19.94
N VAL A 5 -34.91 -1.08 -18.78
CA VAL A 5 -33.75 -1.98 -18.68
C VAL A 5 -34.31 -3.39 -18.54
N SER A 6 -34.19 -4.21 -19.58
CA SER A 6 -34.45 -5.65 -19.46
C SER A 6 -33.14 -6.35 -19.10
N PHE A 7 -33.15 -7.05 -17.97
CA PHE A 7 -32.03 -7.92 -17.61
C PHE A 7 -32.08 -9.15 -18.50
N VAL A 8 -30.98 -9.40 -19.21
CA VAL A 8 -30.84 -10.52 -20.12
C VAL A 8 -30.59 -11.80 -19.31
N PRO A 9 -31.35 -12.89 -19.52
CA PRO A 9 -31.15 -14.16 -18.83
C PRO A 9 -29.74 -14.73 -19.07
N PHE A 10 -29.22 -15.48 -18.10
CA PHE A 10 -27.84 -16.01 -18.15
C PHE A 10 -27.52 -16.83 -19.42
N ASN A 11 -28.51 -17.56 -19.95
CA ASN A 11 -28.40 -18.42 -21.14
C ASN A 11 -28.77 -17.72 -22.47
N ASP A 12 -28.95 -16.41 -22.50
CA ASP A 12 -29.28 -15.68 -23.73
C ASP A 12 -28.05 -15.56 -24.66
N ALA A 13 -28.23 -15.76 -25.97
CA ALA A 13 -27.16 -15.70 -26.97
C ALA A 13 -26.45 -14.32 -27.05
N ARG A 14 -27.06 -13.25 -26.55
CA ARG A 14 -26.44 -11.92 -26.43
C ARG A 14 -25.46 -11.84 -25.28
N ASN A 15 -25.51 -12.78 -24.34
CA ASN A 15 -24.60 -12.84 -23.21
C ASN A 15 -23.27 -13.46 -23.69
N THR A 16 -22.34 -12.61 -24.10
CA THR A 16 -21.01 -13.02 -24.55
C THR A 16 -20.19 -13.46 -23.34
N GLN A 17 -20.18 -14.77 -23.06
CA GLN A 17 -19.24 -15.35 -22.12
C GLN A 17 -17.92 -15.57 -22.85
N TRP A 18 -16.91 -14.78 -22.50
CA TRP A 18 -15.54 -15.07 -22.92
C TRP A 18 -15.04 -16.25 -22.08
N ILE A 19 -15.15 -17.46 -22.64
CA ILE A 19 -14.52 -18.65 -22.08
C ILE A 19 -13.06 -18.59 -22.52
N TYR A 20 -12.16 -18.28 -21.59
CA TYR A 20 -10.74 -18.43 -21.85
C TYR A 20 -10.45 -19.93 -21.98
N GLU A 21 -9.80 -20.33 -23.08
CA GLU A 21 -9.31 -21.70 -23.23
C GLU A 21 -8.32 -21.95 -22.08
N ALA A 22 -8.73 -22.76 -21.09
CA ALA A 22 -7.82 -23.20 -20.05
C ALA A 22 -6.83 -24.17 -20.71
N TYR A 23 -5.58 -23.72 -20.90
CA TYR A 23 -4.56 -24.61 -21.41
C TYR A 23 -4.32 -25.71 -20.36
N SER A 24 -4.18 -26.96 -20.78
CA SER A 24 -3.86 -28.09 -19.88
C SER A 24 -2.52 -27.93 -19.17
N THR A 25 -1.71 -26.95 -19.57
CA THR A 25 -0.44 -26.53 -18.97
C THR A 25 -0.57 -25.42 -17.94
N ASP A 26 -1.75 -24.81 -17.79
CA ASP A 26 -1.96 -23.74 -16.80
C ASP A 26 -2.05 -24.36 -15.40
N VAL A 27 -0.89 -24.46 -14.74
CA VAL A 27 -0.81 -24.82 -13.34
C VAL A 27 -1.37 -23.67 -12.51
N LEU A 28 -2.66 -23.79 -12.16
CA LEU A 28 -3.26 -22.92 -11.17
C LEU A 28 -2.60 -23.18 -9.81
N TRP A 29 -2.18 -22.10 -9.14
CA TRP A 29 -1.53 -22.17 -7.82
C TRP A 29 -2.44 -22.74 -6.74
N THR A 30 -3.76 -22.67 -6.93
CA THR A 30 -4.78 -23.20 -6.00
C THR A 30 -6.04 -23.61 -6.76
N THR A 31 -6.70 -24.67 -6.31
CA THR A 31 -8.03 -25.07 -6.83
C THR A 31 -9.15 -24.17 -6.30
N SER A 32 -10.33 -24.24 -6.91
CA SER A 32 -11.52 -23.49 -6.45
C SER A 32 -11.94 -23.87 -5.02
N GLU A 33 -11.86 -25.16 -4.70
CA GLU A 33 -12.16 -25.72 -3.37
C GLU A 33 -11.16 -25.25 -2.32
N GLU A 34 -9.87 -25.28 -2.64
CA GLU A 34 -8.81 -24.75 -1.78
C GLU A 34 -8.99 -23.25 -1.51
N GLN A 35 -9.38 -22.50 -2.54
CA GLN A 35 -9.66 -21.08 -2.40
C GLN A 35 -10.88 -20.82 -1.51
N ALA A 36 -11.95 -21.60 -1.66
CA ALA A 36 -13.13 -21.51 -0.80
C ALA A 36 -12.80 -21.84 0.65
N ALA A 37 -12.07 -22.93 0.90
CA ALA A 37 -11.60 -23.34 2.22
C ALA A 37 -10.68 -22.28 2.85
N SER A 38 -9.76 -21.70 2.07
CA SER A 38 -8.88 -20.61 2.50
C SER A 38 -9.68 -19.36 2.94
N ARG A 39 -10.70 -18.96 2.16
CA ARG A 39 -11.59 -17.85 2.53
C ARG A 39 -12.36 -18.14 3.81
N HIS A 40 -12.85 -19.37 3.99
CA HIS A 40 -13.57 -19.77 5.20
C HIS A 40 -12.66 -19.69 6.44
N ARG A 41 -11.47 -20.29 6.36
CA ARG A 41 -10.44 -20.23 7.42
C ARG A 41 -10.07 -18.79 7.78
N THR A 42 -9.86 -17.95 6.77
CA THR A 42 -9.55 -16.52 6.98
C THR A 42 -10.65 -15.81 7.77
N ARG A 43 -11.92 -16.06 7.44
CA ARG A 43 -13.06 -15.47 8.16
C ARG A 43 -13.17 -15.98 9.59
N GLN A 44 -12.93 -17.27 9.80
CA GLN A 44 -12.96 -17.88 11.12
C GLN A 44 -11.85 -17.30 12.00
N ARG A 45 -10.60 -17.30 11.51
CA ARG A 45 -9.47 -16.71 12.25
C ARG A 45 -9.72 -15.24 12.59
N ALA A 46 -10.29 -14.47 11.68
CA ALA A 46 -10.63 -13.07 11.94
C ALA A 46 -11.69 -12.90 13.05
N ARG A 47 -12.62 -13.85 13.19
CA ARG A 47 -13.57 -13.86 14.31
C ARG A 47 -12.86 -14.15 15.63
N ASP A 48 -11.95 -15.13 15.63
CA ASP A 48 -11.16 -15.49 16.81
C ASP A 48 -10.34 -14.28 17.31
N LEU A 49 -9.63 -13.60 16.40
CA LEU A 49 -8.87 -12.38 16.72
C LEU A 49 -9.76 -11.25 17.24
N ARG A 50 -11.00 -11.16 16.77
CA ARG A 50 -11.96 -10.20 17.31
C ARG A 50 -12.36 -10.53 18.75
N TYR A 51 -12.50 -11.80 19.10
CA TYR A 51 -12.71 -12.22 20.50
C TYR A 51 -11.47 -11.94 21.37
N GLU A 52 -10.28 -11.95 20.77
CA GLU A 52 -9.02 -11.56 21.41
C GLU A 52 -8.84 -10.03 21.54
N ASN A 53 -9.81 -9.22 21.08
CA ASN A 53 -9.79 -7.75 21.08
C ASN A 53 -8.72 -7.10 20.18
N GLU A 54 -8.26 -7.80 19.14
CA GLU A 54 -7.32 -7.24 18.15
C GLU A 54 -7.95 -6.15 17.27
N ASP A 55 -9.28 -5.98 17.31
CA ASP A 55 -10.00 -4.92 16.60
C ASP A 55 -9.63 -3.51 17.11
N VAL A 56 -9.18 -3.40 18.36
CA VAL A 56 -8.69 -2.15 18.95
C VAL A 56 -7.48 -1.61 18.20
N LEU A 57 -6.59 -2.48 17.70
CA LEU A 57 -5.41 -2.07 16.93
C LEU A 57 -5.76 -1.52 15.54
N LEU A 58 -6.96 -1.83 15.05
CA LEU A 58 -7.44 -1.44 13.72
C LEU A 58 -8.40 -0.23 13.77
N ARG A 59 -8.82 0.20 14.96
CA ARG A 59 -9.70 1.35 15.15
C ARG A 59 -9.08 2.62 14.58
N ASP A 60 -9.88 3.41 13.86
CA ASP A 60 -9.48 4.66 13.21
C ASP A 60 -8.30 4.57 12.23
N THR A 61 -7.87 3.37 11.83
CA THR A 61 -6.68 3.23 10.97
C THR A 61 -6.93 3.51 9.49
N PHE A 62 -8.20 3.47 9.04
CA PHE A 62 -8.55 3.61 7.62
C PHE A 62 -8.63 5.07 7.14
N THR A 63 -9.39 5.89 7.87
CA THR A 63 -9.75 7.25 7.48
C THR A 63 -8.75 8.29 7.97
N THR A 64 -8.04 8.01 9.07
CA THR A 64 -7.07 8.92 9.69
C THR A 64 -5.92 9.30 8.75
N THR A 65 -5.66 10.60 8.63
CA THR A 65 -4.68 11.18 7.71
C THR A 65 -3.23 11.05 8.20
N ASP A 66 -2.25 11.43 7.35
CA ASP A 66 -0.82 11.07 7.42
C ASP A 66 -0.02 11.57 8.62
N THR A 67 -0.61 12.37 9.50
CA THR A 67 0.08 12.94 10.67
C THR A 67 0.11 12.03 11.88
N ASP A 68 -0.72 10.99 11.94
CA ASP A 68 -0.81 10.19 13.16
C ASP A 68 0.21 9.03 13.17
N LYS A 69 1.32 9.24 13.89
CA LYS A 69 2.33 8.22 14.15
C LYS A 69 1.74 6.99 14.87
N ASN A 70 0.63 7.14 15.58
CA ASN A 70 -0.02 6.03 16.29
C ASN A 70 -0.62 5.03 15.32
N VAL A 71 -1.22 5.47 14.20
CA VAL A 71 -1.82 4.57 13.20
C VAL A 71 -0.79 3.60 12.64
N GLN A 72 0.38 4.09 12.23
CA GLN A 72 1.42 3.22 11.69
C GLN A 72 2.02 2.28 12.75
N ARG A 73 2.00 2.68 14.02
CA ARG A 73 2.41 1.81 15.14
C ARG A 73 1.39 0.70 15.36
N SER A 74 0.11 1.02 15.49
CA SER A 74 -0.96 0.03 15.67
C SER A 74 -1.02 -0.98 14.53
N LEU A 75 -0.84 -0.53 13.28
CA LEU A 75 -0.78 -1.45 12.13
C LEU A 75 0.45 -2.36 12.16
N LYS A 76 1.60 -1.90 12.66
CA LYS A 76 2.78 -2.75 12.86
C LYS A 76 2.56 -3.78 13.96
N ASP A 77 1.96 -3.36 15.07
CA ASP A 77 1.66 -4.24 16.19
C ASP A 77 0.66 -5.33 15.74
N PHE A 78 -0.37 -4.94 14.96
CA PHE A 78 -1.33 -5.86 14.34
C PHE A 78 -0.68 -6.87 13.38
N VAL A 79 0.21 -6.43 12.49
CA VAL A 79 0.91 -7.33 11.56
C VAL A 79 1.88 -8.24 12.32
N LYS A 80 2.54 -7.73 13.36
CA LYS A 80 3.46 -8.51 14.18
C LYS A 80 2.75 -9.60 15.00
N SER A 81 1.58 -9.32 15.56
CA SER A 81 0.79 -10.31 16.31
C SER A 81 0.22 -11.40 15.41
N ASN A 82 -0.15 -11.05 14.17
CA ASN A 82 -0.93 -11.93 13.30
C ASN A 82 -0.16 -12.50 12.10
N GLY A 83 1.08 -12.07 11.88
CA GLY A 83 1.89 -12.45 10.72
C GLY A 83 1.29 -11.93 9.41
N ASN A 84 0.48 -12.75 8.75
CA ASN A 84 -0.17 -12.41 7.48
C ASN A 84 -1.62 -11.95 7.70
N GLY A 85 -1.79 -10.75 8.25
CA GLY A 85 -3.11 -10.16 8.53
C GLY A 85 -3.83 -9.57 7.32
N ARG A 86 -3.21 -9.61 6.13
CA ARG A 86 -3.68 -8.85 4.96
C ARG A 86 -5.04 -9.34 4.47
N GLY A 87 -6.01 -8.43 4.42
CA GLY A 87 -7.38 -8.74 4.01
C GLY A 87 -8.25 -9.33 5.12
N MET A 88 -7.69 -9.58 6.31
CA MET A 88 -8.47 -9.98 7.49
C MET A 88 -9.03 -8.79 8.25
N GLU A 89 -8.48 -7.59 8.05
CA GLU A 89 -8.80 -6.37 8.80
C GLU A 89 -10.30 -6.02 8.69
N ARG A 90 -10.89 -6.30 7.51
CA ARG A 90 -12.33 -6.11 7.24
C ARG A 90 -13.25 -7.07 8.00
N PHE A 91 -12.71 -8.13 8.58
CA PHE A 91 -13.49 -9.13 9.33
C PHE A 91 -13.25 -9.01 10.83
N ILE A 92 -12.09 -8.49 11.22
CA ILE A 92 -11.72 -8.23 12.61
C ILE A 92 -12.42 -6.96 13.12
N SER A 93 -12.30 -5.85 12.40
CA SER A 93 -12.97 -4.59 12.76
C SER A 93 -14.20 -4.34 11.88
N ARG A 94 -15.37 -4.31 12.53
CA ARG A 94 -16.65 -4.00 11.86
C ARG A 94 -16.68 -2.55 11.37
N GLU A 95 -16.17 -1.63 12.16
CA GLU A 95 -16.08 -0.22 11.80
C GLU A 95 -15.24 -0.03 10.54
N HIS A 96 -14.05 -0.63 10.51
CA HIS A 96 -13.17 -0.63 9.35
C HIS A 96 -13.84 -1.20 8.09
N HIS A 97 -14.69 -2.23 8.24
CA HIS A 97 -15.49 -2.78 7.15
C HIS A 97 -16.53 -1.79 6.62
N GLU A 98 -17.31 -1.18 7.52
CA GLU A 98 -18.36 -0.25 7.16
C GLU A 98 -17.79 1.03 6.52
N GLU A 99 -16.68 1.56 7.04
CA GLU A 99 -15.98 2.69 6.42
C GLU A 99 -15.53 2.36 4.99
N ARG A 100 -14.83 1.23 4.80
CA ARG A 100 -14.41 0.77 3.47
C ARG A 100 -15.58 0.63 2.50
N LYS A 101 -16.68 0.05 2.98
CA LYS A 101 -17.91 -0.13 2.20
C LYS A 101 -18.52 1.21 1.83
N ALA A 102 -18.64 2.15 2.78
CA ALA A 102 -19.17 3.49 2.55
C ALA A 102 -18.31 4.29 1.57
N HIS A 103 -16.98 4.27 1.71
CA HIS A 103 -16.07 4.93 0.78
C HIS A 103 -16.13 4.34 -0.63
N ARG A 104 -16.18 3.01 -0.75
CA ARG A 104 -16.37 2.34 -2.05
C ARG A 104 -17.70 2.72 -2.70
N ALA A 105 -18.79 2.68 -1.95
CA ALA A 105 -20.11 3.05 -2.44
C ALA A 105 -20.15 4.51 -2.91
N ARG A 106 -19.53 5.42 -2.15
CA ARG A 106 -19.38 6.84 -2.51
C ARG A 106 -18.59 7.01 -3.80
N ALA A 107 -17.44 6.33 -3.94
CA ALA A 107 -16.62 6.40 -5.15
C ALA A 107 -17.39 5.94 -6.39
N ILE A 108 -18.10 4.79 -6.30
CA ILE A 108 -18.93 4.27 -7.38
C ILE A 108 -20.04 5.25 -7.75
N LYS A 109 -20.77 5.78 -6.76
CA LYS A 109 -21.86 6.74 -6.98
C LYS A 109 -21.37 7.98 -7.72
N VAL A 110 -20.24 8.55 -7.30
CA VAL A 110 -19.68 9.75 -7.93
C VAL A 110 -19.25 9.49 -9.37
N ILE A 111 -18.61 8.35 -9.64
CA ILE A 111 -18.23 7.97 -11.01
C ILE A 111 -19.47 7.85 -11.90
N ILE A 112 -20.52 7.18 -11.43
CA ILE A 112 -21.77 7.02 -12.20
C ILE A 112 -22.44 8.38 -12.44
N MET A 113 -22.45 9.27 -11.44
CA MET A 113 -23.02 10.62 -11.59
C MET A 113 -22.23 11.43 -12.62
N ALA A 114 -20.89 11.41 -12.56
CA ALA A 114 -20.04 12.11 -13.51
C ALA A 114 -20.20 11.56 -14.93
N GLN A 115 -20.34 10.25 -15.10
CA GLN A 115 -20.64 9.64 -16.40
C GLN A 115 -21.97 10.12 -16.98
N LYS A 116 -23.02 10.24 -16.15
CA LYS A 116 -24.33 10.74 -16.60
C LYS A 116 -24.25 12.21 -17.01
N GLU A 117 -23.65 13.05 -16.17
CA GLU A 117 -23.45 14.48 -16.43
C GLU A 117 -22.63 14.71 -17.72
N ALA A 118 -21.63 13.87 -17.96
CA ALA A 118 -20.82 13.93 -19.16
C ALA A 118 -21.59 13.61 -20.45
N ILE A 119 -22.46 12.61 -20.39
CA ILE A 119 -23.35 12.27 -21.51
C ILE A 119 -24.33 13.41 -21.78
N GLU A 120 -24.88 14.02 -20.72
CA GLU A 120 -25.82 15.14 -20.84
C GLU A 120 -25.16 16.40 -21.42
N ARG A 121 -23.88 16.64 -21.10
CA ARG A 121 -23.10 17.78 -21.60
C ARG A 121 -22.38 17.54 -22.92
N GLY A 122 -22.35 16.29 -23.39
CA GLY A 122 -21.66 15.91 -24.62
C GLY A 122 -20.13 16.03 -24.53
N TYR A 123 -19.53 15.68 -23.38
CA TYR A 123 -18.06 15.65 -23.28
C TYR A 123 -17.43 14.67 -24.27
N GLU A 124 -16.28 15.05 -24.82
CA GLU A 124 -15.48 14.14 -25.63
C GLU A 124 -14.90 13.00 -24.76
N LEU A 125 -14.66 11.85 -25.39
CA LEU A 125 -14.22 10.64 -24.68
C LEU A 125 -12.90 10.83 -23.92
N ALA A 126 -11.97 11.62 -24.47
CA ALA A 126 -10.68 11.91 -23.85
C ALA A 126 -10.85 12.74 -22.56
N GLU A 127 -11.67 13.79 -22.62
CA GLU A 127 -11.96 14.66 -21.47
C GLU A 127 -12.70 13.89 -20.37
N LEU A 128 -13.69 13.07 -20.75
CA LEU A 128 -14.42 12.20 -19.83
C LEU A 128 -13.46 11.24 -19.11
N THR A 129 -12.57 10.59 -19.86
CA THR A 129 -11.62 9.63 -19.30
C THR A 129 -10.73 10.27 -18.24
N GLU A 130 -10.21 11.48 -18.52
CA GLU A 130 -9.37 12.20 -17.57
C GLU A 130 -10.15 12.65 -16.33
N GLN A 131 -11.38 13.15 -16.49
CA GLN A 131 -12.22 13.51 -15.35
C GLN A 131 -12.56 12.30 -14.46
N LEU A 132 -12.94 11.16 -15.05
CA LEU A 132 -13.21 9.93 -14.30
C LEU A 132 -11.96 9.42 -13.59
N ARG A 133 -10.78 9.53 -14.22
CA ARG A 133 -9.49 9.20 -13.59
C ARG A 133 -9.25 10.07 -12.35
N MET A 134 -9.43 11.38 -12.48
CA MET A 134 -9.25 12.33 -11.37
C MET A 134 -10.22 12.06 -10.21
N LEU A 135 -11.49 11.79 -10.51
CA LEU A 135 -12.47 11.39 -9.50
C LEU A 135 -12.08 10.06 -8.83
N SER A 136 -11.72 9.04 -9.62
CA SER A 136 -11.27 7.76 -9.10
C SER A 136 -10.08 7.91 -8.14
N ILE A 137 -9.08 8.73 -8.49
CA ILE A 137 -7.94 9.03 -7.61
C ILE A 137 -8.40 9.71 -6.32
N LYS A 138 -9.24 10.75 -6.43
CA LYS A 138 -9.72 11.54 -5.28
C LYS A 138 -10.51 10.68 -4.29
N PHE A 139 -11.44 9.86 -4.78
CA PHE A 139 -12.33 9.07 -3.92
C PHE A 139 -11.70 7.75 -3.43
N SER A 140 -10.58 7.31 -4.01
CA SER A 140 -9.81 6.14 -3.55
C SER A 140 -8.65 6.47 -2.60
N ILE A 141 -8.44 7.74 -2.24
CA ILE A 141 -7.26 8.19 -1.50
C ILE A 141 -7.06 7.47 -0.16
N HIS A 142 -8.12 7.30 0.65
CA HIS A 142 -8.02 6.60 1.94
C HIS A 142 -7.64 5.13 1.77
N ALA A 143 -8.23 4.45 0.78
CA ALA A 143 -7.88 3.06 0.48
C ALA A 143 -6.40 2.93 0.04
N LYS A 144 -5.90 3.89 -0.76
CA LYS A 144 -4.49 3.93 -1.18
C LYS A 144 -3.54 4.18 0.00
N ILE A 145 -3.86 5.16 0.85
CA ILE A 145 -3.08 5.49 2.04
C ILE A 145 -3.01 4.28 2.97
N PHE A 146 -4.17 3.69 3.29
CA PHE A 146 -4.24 2.50 4.14
C PHE A 146 -3.42 1.34 3.57
N ALA A 147 -3.59 1.03 2.28
CA ALA A 147 -2.85 -0.06 1.62
C ALA A 147 -1.33 0.15 1.68
N ARG A 148 -0.87 1.41 1.52
CA ARG A 148 0.54 1.77 1.65
C ARG A 148 1.05 1.59 3.09
N ARG A 149 0.27 1.95 4.11
CA ARG A 149 0.64 1.80 5.53
C ARG A 149 0.71 0.34 5.95
N MET A 150 -0.21 -0.49 5.45
CA MET A 150 -0.14 -1.94 5.61
C MET A 150 1.13 -2.50 4.99
N GLY A 151 1.47 -2.12 3.75
CA GLY A 151 2.72 -2.56 3.13
C GLY A 151 3.97 -2.18 3.92
N LYS A 152 3.99 -0.98 4.53
CA LYS A 152 5.07 -0.57 5.45
C LYS A 152 5.10 -1.36 6.76
N ALA A 153 3.94 -1.81 7.25
CA ALA A 153 3.86 -2.65 8.43
C ALA A 153 4.38 -4.07 8.12
N ASP A 154 3.98 -4.64 6.98
CA ASP A 154 4.48 -5.90 6.45
C ASP A 154 6.02 -5.87 6.28
N GLU A 155 6.53 -4.83 5.63
CA GLU A 155 7.98 -4.63 5.45
C GLU A 155 8.74 -4.57 6.79
N ALA A 156 8.19 -3.86 7.78
CA ALA A 156 8.81 -3.75 9.10
C ALA A 156 8.80 -5.07 9.89
N CYS A 157 7.84 -5.97 9.62
CA CYS A 157 7.77 -7.29 10.22
C CYS A 157 8.76 -8.27 9.57
N CYS A 158 8.93 -8.21 8.25
CA CYS A 158 9.85 -9.07 7.50
C CYS A 158 11.33 -8.67 7.67
N TYR A 159 11.62 -7.38 7.76
CA TYR A 159 12.98 -6.85 7.85
C TYR A 159 13.18 -6.07 9.14
N PRO A 160 13.27 -6.75 10.30
CA PRO A 160 13.53 -6.07 11.56
C PRO A 160 14.87 -5.33 11.44
N LYS A 161 14.85 -3.99 11.56
CA LYS A 161 16.07 -3.19 11.51
C LYS A 161 17.06 -3.74 12.52
N GLN A 162 18.17 -4.29 12.04
CA GLN A 162 19.29 -4.61 12.91
C GLN A 162 19.64 -3.34 13.66
N LYS A 163 19.52 -3.36 14.99
CA LYS A 163 19.97 -2.24 15.82
C LYS A 163 21.45 -2.07 15.49
N ARG A 164 21.79 -1.00 14.75
CA ARG A 164 23.19 -0.56 14.64
C ARG A 164 23.64 -0.32 16.07
N SER A 165 24.44 -1.24 16.60
CA SER A 165 25.10 -1.11 17.89
C SER A 165 25.90 0.18 17.80
N SER A 166 25.33 1.24 18.34
CA SER A 166 25.99 2.53 18.43
C SER A 166 27.04 2.35 19.51
N GLN A 167 28.21 1.82 19.15
CA GLN A 167 29.44 2.08 19.87
C GLN A 167 29.69 3.59 19.75
N LYS A 168 29.02 4.34 20.61
CA LYS A 168 29.38 5.71 20.96
C LYS A 168 30.69 5.57 21.71
N GLN A 169 31.81 5.53 20.98
CA GLN A 169 33.12 5.81 21.57
C GLN A 169 32.99 7.19 22.23
N GLN A 170 33.02 7.21 23.56
CA GLN A 170 33.27 8.40 24.33
C GLN A 170 34.68 8.87 23.94
N GLN A 171 34.78 9.72 22.93
CA GLN A 171 35.98 10.55 22.78
C GLN A 171 35.89 11.60 23.89
N GLY A 172 36.63 11.32 24.97
CA GLY A 172 36.86 12.27 26.03
C GLY A 172 37.42 13.57 25.45
N THR A 173 36.76 14.66 25.80
CA THR A 173 37.25 16.03 25.64
C THR A 173 38.56 16.17 26.43
N SER A 174 39.72 15.93 25.80
CA SER A 174 40.99 16.38 26.35
C SER A 174 41.07 17.90 26.14
N VAL A 175 40.97 18.64 27.24
CA VAL A 175 41.20 20.09 27.28
C VAL A 175 42.66 20.35 26.90
N PHE A 176 42.89 20.83 25.68
CA PHE A 176 44.21 21.27 25.23
C PHE A 176 44.37 22.73 25.64
N VAL A 177 45.24 22.99 26.63
CA VAL A 177 45.62 24.33 27.05
C VAL A 177 46.54 24.92 25.99
N GLY A 178 46.07 25.98 25.32
CA GLY A 178 46.76 26.61 24.20
C GLY A 178 48.02 27.36 24.62
N ALA A 179 49.07 27.25 23.80
CA ALA A 179 50.14 28.22 23.70
C ALA A 179 49.92 29.08 22.42
N PRO A 180 50.17 30.40 22.45
CA PRO A 180 49.86 31.28 21.33
C PRO A 180 51.09 31.51 20.43
N VAL A 181 51.01 31.23 19.13
CA VAL A 181 52.00 31.73 18.15
C VAL A 181 51.35 32.01 16.78
N VAL A 182 51.18 33.32 16.54
CA VAL A 182 51.36 34.13 15.30
C VAL A 182 50.71 33.70 13.96
N PRO A 183 50.01 34.63 13.25
CA PRO A 183 49.48 34.41 11.92
C PRO A 183 50.52 34.71 10.84
N SER A 184 50.69 33.82 9.86
CA SER A 184 51.36 34.14 8.60
C SER A 184 50.43 33.86 7.43
N ALA A 185 50.25 34.90 6.62
CA ALA A 185 49.36 34.98 5.49
C ALA A 185 49.87 34.20 4.26
N ALA A 186 48.94 34.06 3.31
CA ALA A 186 49.12 33.77 1.88
C ALA A 186 49.44 32.32 1.50
N SER A 187 48.51 31.67 0.80
CA SER A 187 48.49 31.74 -0.68
C SER A 187 47.42 30.80 -1.25
N ALA A 188 46.73 31.32 -2.25
CA ALA A 188 45.77 30.59 -3.08
C ALA A 188 46.44 29.49 -3.91
N SER A 189 45.63 28.50 -4.33
CA SER A 189 45.38 28.17 -5.75
C SER A 189 45.36 26.66 -6.06
N LEU A 190 44.35 26.27 -6.86
CA LEU A 190 44.36 25.23 -7.91
C LEU A 190 44.60 23.75 -7.44
N THR A 191 44.09 22.67 -8.01
CA THR A 191 43.16 22.32 -9.11
C THR A 191 42.96 20.79 -9.08
N LYS A 192 41.82 20.35 -9.64
CA LYS A 192 41.64 19.14 -10.48
C LYS A 192 42.19 17.75 -10.09
N THR A 193 41.24 16.81 -10.08
CA THR A 193 41.25 15.53 -10.82
C THR A 193 42.03 14.33 -10.27
N GLN A 194 41.31 13.23 -10.00
CA GLN A 194 41.51 11.84 -10.50
C GLN A 194 40.47 10.94 -9.80
N ILE A 195 39.43 10.42 -10.45
CA ILE A 195 39.37 9.22 -11.31
C ILE A 195 40.31 8.10 -10.85
N SER A 196 39.75 7.09 -10.20
CA SER A 196 40.28 5.71 -10.25
C SER A 196 39.11 4.74 -10.39
N GLN A 197 39.03 4.17 -11.59
CA GLN A 197 38.33 2.93 -11.90
C GLN A 197 38.87 1.81 -10.99
N ARG A 198 38.01 0.89 -10.58
CA ARG A 198 38.41 -0.48 -10.24
C ARG A 198 37.76 -1.43 -11.23
N GLN A 199 38.65 -2.09 -11.97
CA GLN A 199 38.48 -3.24 -12.87
C GLN A 199 37.63 -4.33 -12.19
N LEU A 200 36.65 -4.94 -12.87
CA LEU A 200 36.74 -5.97 -13.93
C LEU A 200 37.41 -7.29 -13.48
N GLN A 201 36.59 -8.33 -13.59
CA GLN A 201 36.90 -9.72 -13.95
C GLN A 201 37.53 -10.67 -12.91
N ALA A 202 36.72 -11.66 -12.53
CA ALA A 202 37.09 -13.07 -12.71
C ALA A 202 35.82 -13.87 -13.06
N MET A 203 35.65 -14.17 -14.35
CA MET A 203 34.84 -15.30 -14.83
C MET A 203 35.78 -16.50 -15.05
N THR A 204 35.17 -17.68 -15.15
CA THR A 204 35.68 -18.95 -15.70
C THR A 204 36.69 -19.74 -14.86
N ALA A 205 36.15 -20.68 -14.08
CA ALA A 205 36.47 -22.10 -14.21
C ALA A 205 35.16 -22.89 -14.15
#